data_AF-A0A945L7Z3-F1
#
_entry.id   AF-A0A945L7Z3-F1
#
_cell.length_a   1.000
_cell.length_b   1.000
_cell.length_c   1.000
_cell.angle_alpha   90.00
_cell.angle_beta   90.00
_cell.angle_gamma   90.00
#
_symmetry.space_group_name_H-M   'P 1'
#
loop_
_entity.id
_entity.type
_entity.pdbx_description
1 polymer ?
#
loop_
_entity_poly.entity_id
_entity_poly.type
_entity_poly.pdbx_seq_one_letter_code
_entity_poly.pdbx_strand_id
1 'polypeptide(L)'
;MANARASALGVLPGVSAQEAAQVAAGEFPEALFLPILPQRGPGADPVGRTAGILSSISSDFSTSVVPSGWQIARTAGIDMQRAQNFLRQDQDAMEEHAQNFAGVFTCSVVGPISWCASVEA
;
A
#
# COMPACT_ATOMS: atom_id res chain seq x y z
N MET A 1 3.80 -23.98 19.25
CA MET A 1 3.01 -23.47 18.10
C MET A 1 3.95 -22.58 17.30
N ALA A 2 4.01 -22.75 15.98
CA ALA A 2 4.95 -22.00 15.15
C ALA A 2 4.49 -20.54 15.05
N ASN A 3 5.33 -19.62 15.53
CA ASN A 3 5.12 -18.17 15.42
C ASN A 3 5.14 -17.79 13.93
N ALA A 4 3.98 -17.76 13.28
CA ALA A 4 3.86 -17.29 11.91
C ALA A 4 4.05 -15.77 11.89
N ARG A 5 5.30 -15.34 11.72
CA ARG A 5 5.65 -13.95 11.41
C ARG A 5 5.60 -13.78 9.89
N ALA A 6 4.48 -13.32 9.34
CA ALA A 6 4.46 -12.86 7.97
C ALA A 6 5.20 -11.53 7.85
N SER A 7 6.35 -11.56 7.20
CA SER A 7 7.08 -10.36 6.80
C SER A 7 7.80 -10.66 5.51
N ALA A 8 7.40 -9.96 4.45
CA ALA A 8 8.30 -9.64 3.35
C ALA A 8 7.82 -8.33 2.70
N LEU A 9 6.55 -8.22 2.29
CA LEU A 9 5.98 -6.99 1.73
C LEU A 9 4.46 -6.82 1.94
N GLY A 10 3.73 -7.86 2.37
CA GLY A 10 2.27 -7.83 2.52
C GLY A 10 1.49 -7.84 1.21
N VAL A 11 2.12 -8.21 0.08
CA VAL A 11 1.46 -8.31 -1.23
C VAL A 11 0.54 -9.53 -1.28
N LEU A 12 -0.73 -9.33 -1.63
CA LEU A 12 -1.73 -10.38 -1.81
C LEU A 12 -2.34 -10.32 -3.23
N PRO A 13 -2.83 -11.46 -3.76
CA PRO A 13 -3.57 -11.49 -5.01
C PRO A 13 -4.97 -10.87 -4.84
N GLY A 14 -5.63 -10.60 -5.96
CA GLY A 14 -6.98 -10.07 -5.98
C GLY A 14 -7.06 -8.54 -5.92
N VAL A 15 -8.30 -8.06 -5.92
CA VAL A 15 -8.62 -6.62 -6.01
C VAL A 15 -9.50 -6.13 -4.86
N SER A 16 -9.98 -7.03 -4.00
CA SER A 16 -10.89 -6.72 -2.90
C SER A 16 -10.11 -6.45 -1.62
N ALA A 17 -10.19 -5.21 -1.11
CA ALA A 17 -9.60 -4.84 0.17
C ALA A 17 -10.23 -5.63 1.33
N GLN A 18 -11.54 -5.87 1.26
CA GLN A 18 -12.32 -6.60 2.26
C GLN A 18 -11.88 -8.06 2.37
N GLU A 19 -11.77 -8.75 1.23
CA GLU A 19 -11.32 -10.15 1.19
C GLU A 19 -9.87 -10.27 1.69
N ALA A 20 -8.99 -9.36 1.25
CA ALA A 20 -7.60 -9.34 1.68
C ALA A 20 -7.46 -9.10 3.19
N ALA A 21 -8.25 -8.19 3.76
CA ALA A 21 -8.26 -7.91 5.18
C ALA A 21 -8.78 -9.09 6.01
N GLN A 22 -9.88 -9.72 5.56
CA GLN A 22 -10.44 -10.90 6.18
C GLN A 22 -9.42 -12.06 6.22
N VAL A 23 -8.73 -12.32 5.10
CA VAL A 23 -7.69 -13.35 5.02
C VAL A 23 -6.52 -13.01 5.91
N ALA A 24 -6.01 -11.77 5.87
CA ALA A 24 -4.86 -11.37 6.68
C ALA A 24 -5.17 -11.49 8.19
N ALA A 25 -6.35 -11.02 8.63
CA ALA A 25 -6.79 -11.12 10.01
C ALA A 25 -6.98 -12.56 10.49
N GLY A 26 -7.51 -13.44 9.62
CA GLY A 26 -7.73 -14.85 9.93
C GLY A 26 -6.46 -15.68 10.02
N GLU A 27 -5.48 -15.41 9.15
CA GLU A 27 -4.27 -16.23 9.02
C GLU A 27 -3.10 -15.75 9.91
N PHE A 28 -3.08 -14.48 10.32
CA PHE A 28 -1.94 -13.88 11.05
C PHE A 28 -2.33 -13.22 12.39
N PRO A 29 -2.82 -13.99 13.37
CA PRO A 29 -3.40 -13.46 14.61
C PRO A 29 -2.42 -12.74 15.56
N GLU A 30 -1.11 -12.90 15.37
CA GLU A 30 -0.07 -12.30 16.25
C GLU A 30 0.72 -11.16 15.58
N ALA A 31 0.69 -11.06 14.24
CA ALA A 31 1.51 -10.13 13.46
C ALA A 31 0.81 -9.75 12.15
N LEU A 32 -0.03 -8.72 12.20
CA LEU A 32 -0.77 -8.23 11.03
C LEU A 32 0.07 -7.27 10.20
N PHE A 33 -0.32 -7.16 8.94
CA PHE A 33 0.25 -6.23 7.98
C PHE A 33 -0.88 -5.61 7.17
N LEU A 34 -0.68 -4.38 6.71
CA LEU A 34 -1.59 -3.75 5.76
C LEU A 34 -1.37 -4.36 4.36
N PRO A 35 -2.36 -5.07 3.78
CA PRO A 35 -2.19 -5.72 2.49
C PRO A 35 -1.81 -4.75 1.38
N ILE A 36 -1.05 -5.18 0.39
CA ILE A 36 -0.82 -4.48 -0.88
C ILE A 36 -1.51 -5.27 -1.99
N LEU A 37 -2.34 -4.62 -2.81
CA LEU A 37 -3.12 -5.28 -3.87
C LEU A 37 -2.83 -4.67 -5.26
N PRO A 38 -1.67 -5.00 -5.87
CA PRO A 38 -1.24 -4.40 -7.13
C PRO A 38 -2.20 -4.64 -8.31
N GLN A 39 -3.01 -5.71 -8.25
CA GLN A 39 -3.97 -6.04 -9.32
C GLN A 39 -5.10 -5.00 -9.45
N ARG A 40 -5.29 -4.10 -8.47
CA ARG A 40 -6.18 -2.93 -8.59
C ARG A 40 -5.67 -1.86 -9.56
N GLY A 41 -4.42 -1.99 -10.01
CA GLY A 41 -3.80 -1.08 -10.96
C GLY A 41 -2.98 0.03 -10.30
N PRO A 42 -2.58 1.04 -11.09
CA PRO A 42 -1.64 2.06 -10.65
C PRO A 42 -2.13 2.82 -9.41
N GLY A 43 -1.26 2.93 -8.41
CA GLY A 43 -1.54 3.57 -7.13
C GLY A 43 -1.81 2.55 -6.02
N ALA A 44 -2.22 1.33 -6.37
CA ALA A 44 -2.34 0.21 -5.42
C ALA A 44 -1.07 -0.66 -5.37
N ASP A 45 -0.17 -0.52 -6.35
CA ASP A 45 1.15 -1.11 -6.34
C ASP A 45 2.06 -0.44 -5.28
N PRO A 46 3.16 -1.10 -4.85
CA PRO A 46 4.03 -0.55 -3.80
C PRO A 46 4.60 0.84 -4.12
N VAL A 47 4.96 1.12 -5.38
CA VAL A 47 5.56 2.40 -5.79
C VAL A 47 4.52 3.51 -5.74
N GLY A 48 3.37 3.29 -6.37
CA GLY A 48 2.24 4.22 -6.37
C GLY A 48 1.69 4.49 -4.98
N ARG A 49 1.56 3.47 -4.13
CA ARG A 49 1.16 3.64 -2.72
C ARG A 49 2.15 4.52 -1.97
N THR A 50 3.45 4.23 -2.10
CA THR A 50 4.51 5.00 -1.43
C THR A 50 4.49 6.46 -1.91
N ALA A 51 4.30 6.69 -3.21
CA ALA A 51 4.15 8.03 -3.77
C ALA A 51 2.91 8.75 -3.21
N GLY A 52 1.78 8.06 -3.05
CA GLY A 52 0.57 8.61 -2.43
C GLY A 52 0.79 9.07 -0.99
N ILE A 53 1.56 8.30 -0.20
CA ILE A 53 1.95 8.65 1.16
C ILE A 53 2.88 9.88 1.15
N LEU A 54 3.93 9.87 0.33
CA LEU A 54 4.88 10.99 0.24
C LEU A 54 4.20 12.28 -0.23
N SER A 55 3.32 12.20 -1.23
CA SER A 55 2.54 13.32 -1.76
C SER A 55 1.63 13.95 -0.70
N SER A 56 1.13 13.18 0.28
CA SER A 56 0.37 13.72 1.42
C SER A 56 1.23 14.52 2.42
N ILE A 57 2.54 14.31 2.41
CA ILE A 57 3.49 15.02 3.28
C ILE A 57 4.04 16.26 2.55
N SER A 58 4.44 16.09 1.28
CA SER A 58 4.86 17.19 0.41
C SER A 58 4.43 16.92 -1.03
N SER A 59 3.83 17.93 -1.66
CA SER A 59 3.43 17.89 -3.07
C SER A 59 4.60 17.65 -4.03
N ASP A 60 5.84 17.91 -3.61
CA ASP A 60 7.03 17.75 -4.45
C ASP A 60 7.33 16.28 -4.81
N PHE A 61 6.80 15.34 -4.04
CA PHE A 61 6.91 13.90 -4.32
C PHE A 61 5.72 13.33 -5.09
N SER A 62 4.90 14.20 -5.67
CA SER A 62 3.79 13.77 -6.51
C SER A 62 4.30 13.05 -7.75
N THR A 63 3.60 12.02 -8.17
CA THR A 63 3.89 11.28 -9.40
C THR A 63 2.63 11.11 -10.25
N SER A 64 2.81 10.84 -11.53
CA SER A 64 1.75 10.48 -12.46
C SER A 64 2.13 9.25 -13.25
N VAL A 65 1.13 8.51 -13.71
CA VAL A 65 1.33 7.31 -14.53
C VAL A 65 1.41 7.70 -16.00
N VAL A 66 2.48 7.30 -16.65
CA VAL A 66 2.71 7.41 -18.10
C VAL A 66 2.91 6.01 -18.70
N PRO A 67 2.88 5.84 -20.03
CA PRO A 67 3.06 4.52 -20.64
C PRO A 67 4.39 3.81 -20.27
N SER A 68 5.46 4.57 -19.97
CA SER A 68 6.75 4.03 -19.52
C SER A 68 6.78 3.63 -18.04
N GLY A 69 5.85 4.12 -17.22
CA GLY A 69 5.82 3.85 -15.79
C GLY A 69 5.41 5.06 -14.94
N TRP A 70 5.99 5.18 -13.75
CA TRP A 70 5.79 6.33 -12.88
C TRP A 70 6.74 7.46 -13.25
N GLN A 71 6.24 8.69 -13.31
CA GLN A 71 7.05 9.89 -13.54
C GLN A 71 6.77 10.93 -12.45
N ILE A 72 7.79 11.71 -12.04
CA ILE A 72 7.61 12.86 -11.15
C ILE A 72 6.63 13.86 -11.77
N ALA A 73 5.70 14.35 -10.96
CA ALA A 73 4.70 15.33 -11.35
C ALA A 73 4.84 16.61 -10.52
N ARG A 74 4.55 17.76 -11.15
CA ARG A 74 4.62 19.08 -10.46
C ARG A 74 3.56 19.28 -9.38
N THR A 75 2.46 18.52 -9.43
CA THR A 75 1.34 18.64 -8.50
C THR A 75 0.66 17.29 -8.31
N ALA A 76 -0.03 17.14 -7.18
CA ALA A 76 -0.79 15.94 -6.86
C ALA A 76 -2.01 15.82 -7.78
N GLY A 77 -1.90 14.98 -8.82
CA GLY A 77 -2.95 14.71 -9.78
C GLY A 77 -3.90 13.58 -9.37
N ILE A 78 -4.70 13.13 -10.34
CA ILE A 78 -5.67 12.06 -10.17
C ILE A 78 -5.04 10.74 -9.69
N ASP A 79 -3.80 10.44 -10.11
CA ASP A 79 -3.11 9.21 -9.71
C ASP A 79 -2.73 9.22 -8.22
N MET A 80 -2.36 10.38 -7.66
CA MET A 80 -2.10 10.53 -6.22
C MET A 80 -3.39 10.43 -5.41
N GLN A 81 -4.48 11.03 -5.89
CA GLN A 81 -5.80 10.86 -5.28
C GLN A 81 -6.23 9.38 -5.30
N ARG A 82 -6.02 8.69 -6.43
CA ARG A 82 -6.31 7.26 -6.57
C ARG A 82 -5.50 6.42 -5.59
N ALA A 83 -4.19 6.65 -5.49
CA ALA A 83 -3.31 5.93 -4.57
C ALA A 83 -3.73 6.12 -3.10
N GLN A 84 -4.06 7.36 -2.71
CA GLN A 84 -4.56 7.67 -1.36
C GLN A 84 -5.92 7.03 -1.09
N ASN A 85 -6.82 7.00 -2.08
CA ASN A 85 -8.11 6.34 -1.94
C ASN A 85 -7.96 4.83 -1.75
N PHE A 86 -7.07 4.17 -2.51
CA PHE A 86 -6.79 2.76 -2.30
C PHE A 86 -6.20 2.49 -0.91
N LEU A 87 -5.23 3.31 -0.48
CA LEU A 87 -4.65 3.19 0.86
C LEU A 87 -5.71 3.32 1.96
N ARG A 88 -6.62 4.28 1.84
CA ARG A 88 -7.73 4.45 2.78
C ARG A 88 -8.66 3.23 2.78
N GLN A 89 -9.05 2.73 1.61
CA GLN A 89 -9.88 1.52 1.52
C GLN A 89 -9.22 0.31 2.19
N ASP A 90 -7.90 0.16 2.08
CA ASP A 90 -7.16 -0.92 2.74
C ASP A 90 -7.14 -0.75 4.26
N GLN A 91 -6.99 0.49 4.74
CA GLN A 91 -7.02 0.83 6.16
C GLN A 91 -8.40 0.58 6.76
N ASP A 92 -9.46 1.06 6.10
CA ASP A 92 -10.85 0.89 6.53
C ASP A 92 -11.21 -0.60 6.62
N ALA A 93 -10.82 -1.41 5.61
CA ALA A 93 -11.04 -2.86 5.63
C ALA A 93 -10.26 -3.55 6.75
N MET A 94 -9.01 -3.17 6.99
CA MET A 94 -8.24 -3.72 8.11
C MET A 94 -8.83 -3.33 9.47
N GLU A 95 -9.32 -2.10 9.63
CA GLU A 95 -9.99 -1.66 10.85
C GLU A 95 -11.24 -2.49 11.16
N GLU A 96 -12.01 -2.85 10.12
CA GLU A 96 -13.20 -3.71 10.24
C GLU A 96 -12.86 -5.14 10.70
N HIS A 97 -11.83 -5.76 10.13
CA HIS A 97 -11.51 -7.18 10.38
C HIS A 97 -10.51 -7.41 11.53
N ALA A 98 -9.73 -6.40 11.91
CA ALA A 98 -8.71 -6.49 12.96
C ALA A 98 -9.17 -5.89 14.30
N GLN A 99 -10.48 -5.91 14.59
CA GLN A 99 -11.01 -5.37 15.85
C GLN A 99 -10.33 -6.02 17.06
N ASN A 100 -9.90 -5.18 18.01
CA ASN A 100 -9.21 -5.58 19.24
C ASN A 100 -7.85 -6.28 19.02
N PHE A 101 -7.26 -6.16 17.82
CA PHE A 101 -5.91 -6.66 17.57
C PHE A 101 -4.89 -5.91 18.45
N ALA A 102 -4.16 -6.66 19.28
CA ALA A 102 -3.16 -6.13 20.22
C ALA A 102 -1.72 -6.56 19.89
N GLY A 103 -1.51 -7.11 18.69
CA GLY A 103 -0.20 -7.57 18.22
C GLY A 103 0.58 -6.49 17.46
N VAL A 104 1.60 -6.94 16.74
CA VAL A 104 2.40 -6.04 15.88
C VAL A 104 1.64 -5.81 14.57
N PHE A 105 1.40 -4.55 14.21
CA PHE A 105 0.84 -4.15 12.93
C PHE A 105 1.90 -3.47 12.08
N THR A 106 2.07 -3.89 10.83
CA THR A 106 3.10 -3.35 9.94
C THR A 106 2.51 -2.75 8.67
N CYS A 107 3.06 -1.60 8.24
CA CYS A 107 2.76 -1.00 6.94
C CYS A 107 4.07 -0.91 6.16
N SER A 108 4.13 -1.58 5.01
CA SER A 108 5.33 -1.62 4.17
C SER A 108 5.34 -0.46 3.18
N VAL A 109 6.50 0.18 3.03
CA VAL A 109 6.78 1.22 2.03
C VAL A 109 7.99 0.85 1.21
N VAL A 110 8.06 1.33 -0.04
CA VAL A 110 9.24 1.16 -0.88
C VAL A 110 10.36 2.06 -0.33
N GLY A 111 11.54 1.49 -0.10
CA GLY A 111 12.70 2.26 0.38
C GLY A 111 13.13 3.34 -0.63
N PRO A 112 13.81 4.41 -0.17
CA PRO A 112 14.06 5.61 -0.99
C PRO A 112 14.84 5.32 -2.28
N ILE A 113 15.87 4.47 -2.22
CA ILE A 113 16.68 4.12 -3.41
C ILE A 113 15.83 3.34 -4.43
N SER A 114 15.06 2.36 -3.96
CA SER A 114 14.21 1.55 -4.84
C SER A 114 13.07 2.37 -5.43
N TRP A 115 12.52 3.31 -4.66
CA TRP A 115 11.47 4.21 -5.12
C TRP A 115 12.00 5.15 -6.21
N CYS A 116 13.12 5.85 -5.95
CA CYS A 116 13.75 6.71 -6.95
C CYS A 116 14.18 5.96 -8.21
N ALA A 117 14.61 4.69 -8.10
CA ALA A 117 14.95 3.87 -9.27
C ALA A 117 13.73 3.42 -10.09
N SER A 118 12.52 3.46 -9.51
CA SER A 118 11.27 3.04 -10.14
C SER A 118 10.46 4.20 -10.71
N VAL A 119 10.88 5.45 -10.46
CA VAL A 119 10.20 6.68 -10.88
C VAL A 119 11.12 7.46 -11.81
N GLU A 120 10.63 7.74 -13.01
CA GLU A 120 11.30 8.58 -14.00
C GLU A 120 11.21 10.07 -13.61
N ALA A 121 12.23 10.83 -13.99
CA ALA A 121 12.29 12.28 -13.75
C ALA A 121 11.38 13.10 -14.68
#